data_AF-A0A645HHI3-F1
#
_entry.id   AF-A0A645HHI3-F1
#
_cell.length_a   1.000
_cell.length_b   1.000
_cell.length_c   1.000
_cell.angle_alpha   90.00
_cell.angle_beta   90.00
_cell.angle_gamma   90.00
#
_symmetry.space_group_name_H-M   'P 1'
#
loop_
_entity.id
_entity.type
_entity.pdbx_description
1 polymer ?
#
loop_
_entity_poly.entity_id
_entity_poly.type
_entity_poly.pdbx_seq_one_letter_code
_entity_poly.pdbx_strand_id
1 'polypeptide(L)' 'MYKVYFNEDNYERYRRVRKTARERGLSISQVVLGYIISQPFPSIPIIGSDNVEQMAKSMEAGDVNFSAADLAYLENGE' A
#
# COMPACT_ATOMS: atom_id res chain seq x y z
N MET A 1 10.41 -10.56 -16.62
CA MET A 1 9.37 -9.63 -16.10
C MET A 1 8.24 -10.36 -15.39
N TYR A 2 7.54 -11.32 -16.04
CA TYR A 2 6.42 -12.05 -15.42
C TYR A 2 6.76 -12.71 -14.06
N LYS A 3 7.83 -13.51 -13.98
CA LYS A 3 8.26 -14.16 -12.73
C LYS A 3 8.69 -13.19 -11.61
N VAL A 4 9.02 -11.94 -11.95
CA VAL A 4 9.44 -10.92 -10.97
C VAL A 4 8.21 -10.32 -10.25
N TYR A 5 7.08 -10.21 -10.96
CA TYR A 5 5.84 -9.69 -10.38
C TYR A 5 4.92 -10.80 -9.85
N PHE A 6 4.78 -11.88 -10.61
CA PHE A 6 3.90 -13.01 -10.29
C PHE A 6 4.70 -14.13 -9.65
N ASN A 7 5.02 -13.95 -8.37
CA ASN A 7 5.65 -14.95 -7.51
C ASN A 7 4.90 -15.02 -6.17
N GLU A 8 5.13 -16.10 -5.42
CA GLU A 8 4.37 -16.38 -4.20
C GLU A 8 4.53 -15.27 -3.15
N ASP A 9 5.72 -14.69 -3.00
CA ASP A 9 5.97 -13.62 -2.05
C ASP A 9 5.11 -12.38 -2.34
N ASN A 10 5.01 -11.97 -3.61
CA ASN A 10 4.15 -10.86 -4.01
C ASN A 10 2.66 -11.20 -3.88
N TYR A 11 2.27 -12.46 -4.13
CA TYR A 11 0.89 -12.88 -3.88
C TYR A 11 0.55 -12.82 -2.39
N GLU A 12 1.46 -13.19 -1.50
CA GLU A 12 1.25 -13.07 -0.06
C GLU A 12 1.19 -11.62 0.41
N ARG A 13 2.09 -10.76 -0.08
CA ARG A 13 2.00 -9.30 0.14
C ARG A 13 0.65 -8.75 -0.31
N TYR A 14 0.18 -9.16 -1.48
CA TYR A 14 -1.13 -8.76 -2.00
C TYR A 14 -2.28 -9.25 -1.11
N ARG A 15 -2.23 -10.50 -0.61
CA ARG A 15 -3.22 -11.04 0.33
C ARG A 15 -3.30 -10.19 1.61
N ARG A 16 -2.15 -9.81 2.18
CA ARG A 16 -2.09 -8.94 3.37
C ARG A 16 -2.62 -7.54 3.10
N VAL A 17 -2.21 -6.89 2.01
CA VAL A 17 -2.75 -5.59 1.58
C VAL A 17 -4.27 -5.62 1.44
N ARG A 18 -4.83 -6.66 0.80
CA ARG A 18 -6.30 -6.82 0.68
C ARG A 18 -6.98 -7.02 2.02
N LYS A 19 -6.37 -7.79 2.94
CA LYS A 19 -6.91 -7.99 4.28
C LYS A 19 -6.94 -6.67 5.06
N THR A 20 -5.82 -5.93 5.08
CA THR A 20 -5.71 -4.62 5.74
C THR A 20 -6.70 -3.61 5.15
N ALA A 21 -6.84 -3.56 3.82
CA ALA A 21 -7.80 -2.71 3.13
C ALA A 21 -9.23 -2.98 3.62
N ARG A 22 -9.64 -4.26 3.67
CA ARG A 22 -10.96 -4.66 4.16
C ARG A 22 -11.17 -4.31 5.63
N GLU A 23 -10.18 -4.59 6.49
CA GLU A 23 -10.30 -4.40 7.94
C GLU A 23 -10.34 -2.93 8.34
N ARG A 24 -9.66 -2.05 7.59
CA ARG A 24 -9.60 -0.61 7.86
C ARG A 24 -10.57 0.22 7.01
N GLY A 25 -11.34 -0.40 6.13
CA GLY A 25 -12.22 0.33 5.20
C GLY A 25 -11.47 1.20 4.19
N LEU A 26 -10.23 0.83 3.84
CA LEU A 26 -9.37 1.54 2.91
C LEU A 26 -9.40 0.89 1.52
N SER A 27 -9.10 1.67 0.49
CA SER A 27 -8.76 1.12 -0.83
C SER A 27 -7.36 0.49 -0.83
N ILE A 28 -7.08 -0.37 -1.81
CA ILE A 28 -5.74 -0.95 -2.01
C ILE A 28 -4.71 0.15 -2.23
N SER A 29 -5.03 1.17 -3.03
CA SER A 29 -4.14 2.30 -3.29
C SER A 29 -3.81 3.07 -2.01
N GLN A 30 -4.78 3.29 -1.14
CA GLN A 30 -4.57 3.92 0.17
C GLN A 30 -3.63 3.11 1.06
N VAL A 31 -3.76 1.78 1.08
CA VAL A 31 -2.83 0.91 1.85
C VAL A 31 -1.41 0.99 1.28
N VAL A 32 -1.24 0.88 -0.03
CA VAL A 32 0.08 0.88 -0.66
C VAL A 32 0.78 2.23 -0.52
N LEU A 33 0.08 3.33 -0.81
CA LEU A 33 0.65 4.67 -0.72
C LEU A 33 0.88 5.06 0.74
N GLY A 34 -0.03 4.73 1.65
CA GLY A 34 0.14 4.92 3.09
C GLY A 34 1.35 4.14 3.63
N TYR A 35 1.59 2.91 3.16
CA TYR A 35 2.79 2.12 3.52
C TYR A 35 4.07 2.83 3.09
N ILE A 36 4.09 3.44 1.90
CA ILE A 36 5.25 4.20 1.42
C ILE A 36 5.45 5.43 2.32
N ILE A 37 4.41 6.23 2.54
CA ILE A 37 4.50 7.49 3.28
C ILE A 37 4.86 7.27 4.76
N SER A 38 4.46 6.13 5.34
CA SER A 38 4.70 5.79 6.75
C SER A 38 6.11 5.25 7.03
N GLN A 39 6.98 5.15 6.02
CA GLN A 39 8.36 4.68 6.22
C GLN A 39 9.14 5.57 7.21
N PRO A 40 10.13 5.02 7.94
CA PRO A 40 10.90 5.77 8.93
C PRO A 40 11.85 6.82 8.33
N PHE A 41 11.95 6.89 7.01
CA PHE A 41 12.73 7.87 6.26
C PHE A 41 11.81 8.65 5.32
N PRO A 42 12.17 9.91 4.94
CA PRO A 42 11.35 10.71 4.04
C PRO A 42 11.09 9.99 2.72
N SER A 43 9.83 9.66 2.48
CA SER A 43 9.36 8.96 1.29
C SER A 43 8.20 9.74 0.66
N ILE A 44 8.25 9.90 -0.65
CA ILE A 44 7.23 10.62 -1.42
C ILE A 44 6.87 9.74 -2.62
N PRO A 45 5.69 9.10 -2.64
CA PRO A 45 5.31 8.25 -3.76
C PRO A 45 5.07 9.10 -5.02
N ILE A 46 5.65 8.66 -6.14
CA ILE A 46 5.34 9.20 -7.47
C ILE A 46 4.22 8.34 -8.05
N ILE A 47 3.07 8.95 -8.31
CA ILE A 47 1.88 8.26 -8.84
C ILE A 47 1.63 8.63 -10.31
N GLY A 48 1.16 7.66 -11.09
CA GLY A 48 0.51 7.89 -12.37
C GLY A 48 -1.00 7.67 -12.22
N SER A 49 -1.81 8.53 -12.83
CA SER A 49 -3.27 8.42 -12.82
C SER A 49 -3.80 8.77 -14.20
N ASP A 50 -4.75 7.98 -14.71
CA ASP A 50 -5.34 8.19 -16.03
C ASP A 50 -6.48 9.22 -16.00
N ASN A 51 -7.05 9.45 -14.81
CA ASN A 51 -8.15 10.39 -14.59
C ASN A 51 -8.11 11.04 -13.21
N VAL A 52 -8.97 12.05 -13.03
CA VAL A 52 -9.04 12.86 -11.82
C VAL A 52 -9.54 12.06 -10.63
N GLU A 53 -10.45 11.10 -10.84
CA GLU A 53 -10.98 10.26 -9.77
C GLU A 53 -9.92 9.34 -9.17
N GLN A 54 -9.03 8.79 -10.00
CA GLN A 54 -7.87 8.02 -9.55
C GLN A 54 -6.89 8.91 -8.77
N MET A 55 -6.60 10.10 -9.30
CA MET A 55 -5.73 11.07 -8.62
C MET A 55 -6.28 11.43 -7.24
N ALA A 56 -7.59 11.75 -7.15
CA ALA A 56 -8.26 12.09 -5.90
C ALA A 56 -8.17 10.94 -4.88
N LYS A 57 -8.45 9.70 -5.29
CA LYS A 57 -8.31 8.53 -4.43
C LYS A 57 -6.88 8.29 -3.93
N SER A 58 -5.88 8.57 -4.76
CA SER A 58 -4.49 8.47 -4.33
C SER A 58 -4.10 9.54 -3.31
N MET A 59 -4.68 10.75 -3.42
CA MET A 59 -4.44 11.83 -2.45
C MET A 59 -4.99 11.50 -1.06
N GLU A 60 -6.11 10.76 -0.98
CA GLU A 60 -6.67 10.27 0.30
C GLU A 60 -5.71 9.35 1.08
N ALA A 61 -4.66 8.82 0.44
CA ALA A 61 -3.64 8.05 1.13
C ALA A 61 -2.78 8.89 2.09
N GLY A 62 -2.74 10.21 1.92
CA GLY A 62 -2.01 11.11 2.82
C GLY A 62 -2.53 11.12 4.25
N ASP A 63 -3.78 10.71 4.46
CA ASP A 63 -4.40 10.60 5.79
C ASP A 63 -4.15 9.24 6.46
N VAL A 64 -3.52 8.29 5.74
CA VAL A 64 -3.24 6.94 6.24
C VAL A 64 -1.91 6.92 6.97
N ASN A 65 -1.94 6.59 8.26
CA ASN A 65 -0.76 6.38 9.09
C ASN A 65 -0.66 4.92 9.52
N PHE A 66 0.45 4.26 9.16
CA PHE A 66 0.76 2.91 9.61
C PHE A 66 1.80 2.94 10.74
N SER A 67 1.55 2.14 11.77
CA SER A 67 2.52 1.93 12.84
C SER A 67 3.68 1.04 12.37
N ALA A 68 4.77 0.99 13.15
CA ALA A 68 5.88 0.08 12.85
C ALA A 68 5.44 -1.40 12.78
N ALA A 69 4.47 -1.80 13.61
CA ALA A 69 3.88 -3.14 13.57
C ALA A 69 3.08 -3.36 12.28
N ASP A 70 2.33 -2.36 11.82
CA ASP A 70 1.61 -2.46 10.55
C ASP A 70 2.56 -2.61 9.35
N LEU A 71 3.68 -1.88 9.36
CA LEU A 71 4.69 -1.97 8.31
C LEU A 71 5.35 -3.35 8.29
N ALA A 72 5.72 -3.88 9.47
CA ALA A 72 6.27 -5.23 9.60
C ALA A 72 5.27 -6.29 9.10
N TYR A 73 4.00 -6.16 9.46
CA TYR A 73 2.94 -7.03 8.97
C TYR A 73 2.79 -6.97 7.45
N LEU A 74 2.77 -5.78 6.85
CA LEU A 74 2.62 -5.63 5.40
C LEU A 74 3.83 -6.23 4.65
N GLU A 75 5.04 -6.00 5.14
CA GLU A 75 6.28 -6.48 4.50
C GLU A 75 6.46 -8.00 4.65
N ASN A 76 6.36 -8.51 5.88
CA ASN A 76 6.78 -9.87 6.26
C ASN A 76 5.64 -10.76 6.80
N GLY A 77 4.53 -10.16 7.23
CA GLY A 77 3.41 -10.89 7.84
C GLY A 77 3.55 -11.15 9.35
N GLU A 78 4.52 -10.49 9.99
CA GLU A 78 4.80 -10.53 11.44
C GLU A 78 3.94 -9.53 12.23
#